data_AF-A0A382SLR0-F1
#
_entry.id   AF-A0A382SLR0-F1
#
_cell.length_a   1.000
_cell.length_b   1.000
_cell.length_c   1.000
_cell.angle_alpha   90.00
_cell.angle_beta   90.00
_cell.angle_gamma   90.00
#
_symmetry.space_group_name_H-M   'P 1'
#
loop_
_entity.id
_entity.type
_entity.pdbx_description
1 polymer ?
#
loop_
_entity_poly.entity_id
_entity_poly.type
_entity_poly.pdbx_seq_one_letter_code
_entity_poly.pdbx_strand_id
1 'polypeptide(L)'
;MEAVLNSITYPPIPIQTFGPLAFSLHGVFAALGFFLGATYALKLAEEKGLDYDLFSDGLNWALFGAIIGARFFTIPAHLGEYGYGLDDVFSITGSYSIMGGMSGG
;
A
#
# COMPACT_ATOMS: atom_id res chain seq x y z
N MET A 1 22.13 -29.13 12.70
CA MET A 1 21.50 -27.85 13.12
C MET A 1 20.80 -27.17 11.95
N GLU A 2 21.41 -27.09 10.76
CA GLU A 2 20.77 -26.56 9.54
C GLU A 2 19.49 -27.29 9.10
N ALA A 3 19.44 -28.62 9.20
CA ALA A 3 18.26 -29.40 8.84
C ALA A 3 17.01 -29.03 9.67
N VAL A 4 17.21 -28.65 10.94
CA VAL A 4 16.13 -28.20 11.83
C VAL A 4 15.69 -26.78 11.48
N LEU A 5 16.63 -25.89 11.16
CA LEU A 5 16.34 -24.52 10.73
C LEU A 5 15.59 -24.47 9.39
N ASN A 6 15.95 -25.33 8.43
CA ASN A 6 15.24 -25.46 7.16
C ASN A 6 13.84 -26.05 7.32
N SER A 7 13.59 -26.89 8.34
CA SER A 7 12.26 -27.44 8.62
C SER A 7 11.25 -26.44 9.18
N ILE A 8 11.72 -25.29 9.67
CA ILE A 8 10.88 -24.21 10.25
C ILE A 8 10.71 -23.06 9.23
N THR A 9 11.46 -23.08 8.13
CA THR A 9 11.38 -22.06 7.08
C THR A 9 10.26 -22.37 6.10
N TYR A 10 9.36 -21.42 5.87
CA TYR A 10 8.38 -21.48 4.79
C TYR A 10 8.89 -20.67 3.58
N PRO A 11 8.68 -21.16 2.34
CA PRO A 11 9.07 -20.42 1.16
C PRO A 11 8.20 -19.15 1.03
N PRO A 12 8.79 -17.96 0.79
CA PRO A 12 8.02 -16.73 0.69
C PRO A 12 6.90 -16.84 -0.36
N ILE A 13 5.72 -16.27 -0.06
CA ILE A 13 4.57 -16.28 -0.98
C ILE A 13 5.01 -15.76 -2.35
N PRO A 14 4.81 -16.54 -3.43
CA PRO A 14 5.29 -16.15 -4.75
C PRO A 14 4.55 -14.93 -5.26
N ILE A 15 5.30 -13.95 -5.76
CA ILE A 15 4.78 -12.80 -6.50
C ILE A 15 4.57 -13.26 -7.94
N GLN A 16 3.34 -13.13 -8.45
CA GLN A 16 3.05 -13.51 -9.83
C GLN A 16 3.42 -12.37 -10.77
N THR A 17 4.29 -12.63 -11.73
CA THR A 17 4.75 -11.62 -12.69
C THR A 17 4.14 -11.88 -14.07
N PHE A 18 3.46 -10.87 -14.61
CA PHE A 18 2.92 -10.88 -15.98
C PHE A 18 3.63 -9.78 -16.78
N GLY A 19 4.71 -10.14 -17.48
CA GLY A 19 5.57 -9.16 -18.15
C GLY A 19 6.21 -8.19 -17.14
N PRO A 20 6.11 -6.86 -17.32
CA PRO A 20 6.67 -5.88 -16.36
C PRO A 20 5.82 -5.70 -15.09
N LEU A 21 4.65 -6.33 -14.99
CA LEU A 21 3.75 -6.17 -13.86
C LEU A 21 3.94 -7.29 -12.83
N ALA A 22 4.15 -6.91 -11.58
CA ALA A 22 4.27 -7.83 -10.45
C ALA A 22 3.02 -7.73 -9.57
N PHE A 23 2.27 -8.83 -9.47
CA PHE A 23 1.10 -8.96 -8.61
C PHE A 23 1.49 -9.66 -7.32
N SER A 24 1.51 -8.89 -6.23
CA SER A 24 1.67 -9.45 -4.88
C SER A 24 0.31 -9.78 -4.29
N LEU A 25 0.24 -10.92 -3.58
CA LEU A 25 -0.98 -11.34 -2.89
C LEU A 25 -1.37 -10.30 -1.82
N HIS A 26 -0.39 -9.71 -1.14
CA HIS A 26 -0.60 -8.61 -0.21
C HIS A 26 -1.29 -7.40 -0.84
N GLY A 27 -0.80 -6.93 -2.00
CA GLY A 27 -1.40 -5.79 -2.71
C GLY A 27 -2.83 -6.06 -3.17
N VAL A 28 -3.12 -7.29 -3.62
CA VAL A 28 -4.48 -7.71 -4.01
C VAL A 28 -5.45 -7.62 -2.83
N PHE A 29 -5.08 -8.18 -1.68
CA PHE A 29 -5.95 -8.14 -0.50
C PHE A 29 -6.04 -6.74 0.11
N ALA A 30 -5.00 -5.91 0.02
CA ALA A 30 -5.07 -4.51 0.41
C ALA A 30 -6.07 -3.73 -0.46
N ALA A 31 -6.02 -3.91 -1.78
CA ALA A 31 -6.96 -3.27 -2.71
C ALA A 31 -8.40 -3.75 -2.48
N LEU A 32 -8.61 -5.06 -2.28
CA LEU A 32 -9.92 -5.62 -1.95
C LEU A 32 -10.45 -5.08 -0.61
N GLY A 33 -9.60 -5.01 0.41
CA GLY A 33 -9.97 -4.49 1.72
C GLY A 33 -10.41 -3.02 1.64
N PHE A 34 -9.65 -2.19 0.91
CA PHE A 34 -10.02 -0.80 0.67
C PHE A 34 -11.34 -0.70 -0.10
N PHE A 35 -11.50 -1.44 -1.20
CA PHE A 35 -12.71 -1.41 -2.02
C PHE A 35 -13.97 -1.78 -1.24
N LEU A 36 -13.91 -2.90 -0.50
CA LEU A 36 -15.04 -3.37 0.31
C LEU A 36 -15.32 -2.41 1.49
N GLY A 37 -14.26 -1.92 2.14
CA GLY A 37 -14.37 -0.96 3.24
C GLY A 37 -14.97 0.37 2.80
N ALA A 38 -14.50 0.94 1.70
CA ALA A 38 -15.00 2.17 1.11
C ALA A 38 -16.47 2.02 0.68
N THR A 39 -16.81 0.93 -0.02
CA THR A 39 -18.20 0.66 -0.45
C THR A 39 -19.14 0.56 0.76
N TYR A 40 -18.71 -0.13 1.82
CA TYR A 40 -19.50 -0.24 3.05
C TYR A 40 -19.63 1.10 3.79
N ALA A 41 -18.55 1.88 3.87
CA ALA A 41 -18.55 3.19 4.48
C ALA A 41 -19.49 4.17 3.76
N LEU A 42 -19.50 4.16 2.43
CA LEU A 42 -20.40 4.98 1.61
C LEU A 42 -21.86 4.60 1.80
N LYS A 43 -22.16 3.30 1.85
CA LYS A 43 -23.51 2.83 2.17
C LYS A 43 -23.98 3.32 3.53
N LEU A 44 -23.10 3.27 4.54
CA LEU A 44 -23.42 3.75 5.89
C LEU A 44 -23.58 5.28 5.93
N ALA A 45 -22.83 6.02 5.10
CA ALA A 45 -22.96 7.47 4.98
C ALA A 45 -24.33 7.83 4.40
N GLU A 46 -24.75 7.15 3.34
CA GLU A 46 -26.07 7.32 2.71
C GLU A 46 -27.21 6.99 3.69
N GLU A 47 -27.12 5.86 4.42
CA GLU A 47 -28.10 5.46 5.43
C GLU A 47 -28.24 6.50 6.57
N LYS A 48 -27.18 7.25 6.85
CA LYS A 48 -27.16 8.32 7.86
C LYS A 48 -27.57 9.69 7.31
N GLY A 49 -27.92 9.79 6.02
CA GLY A 49 -28.26 11.05 5.36
C GLY A 49 -27.06 11.99 5.21
N LEU A 50 -25.84 11.46 5.19
CA LEU A 50 -24.63 12.23 4.90
C LEU A 50 -24.46 12.41 3.39
N ASP A 51 -23.68 13.43 3.02
CA ASP A 51 -23.34 13.70 1.61
C ASP A 51 -22.44 12.59 1.06
N TYR A 52 -23.01 11.79 0.15
CA TYR A 52 -22.32 10.68 -0.50
C TYR A 52 -21.14 11.16 -1.33
N ASP A 53 -21.30 12.25 -2.08
CA ASP A 53 -20.29 12.75 -3.01
C ASP A 53 -19.08 13.27 -2.21
N LEU A 54 -19.34 14.01 -1.13
CA LEU A 54 -18.27 14.48 -0.24
C LEU A 54 -17.50 13.33 0.41
N PHE A 55 -18.19 12.26 0.85
CA PHE A 55 -17.54 11.08 1.44
C PHE A 55 -16.74 10.29 0.39
N SER A 56 -17.28 10.11 -0.80
CA SER A 56 -16.62 9.43 -1.91
C SER A 56 -15.35 10.19 -2.32
N ASP A 57 -15.44 11.52 -2.46
CA ASP A 57 -14.30 12.38 -2.74
C ASP A 57 -13.25 12.30 -1.63
N GLY A 58 -13.67 12.32 -0.37
CA GLY A 58 -12.77 12.15 0.78
C GLY A 58 -12.02 10.81 0.75
N LEU A 59 -12.71 9.70 0.47
CA LEU A 59 -12.09 8.38 0.37
C LEU A 59 -11.13 8.28 -0.83
N ASN A 60 -11.48 8.89 -1.97
CA ASN A 60 -10.62 8.93 -3.15
C ASN A 60 -9.35 9.75 -2.88
N TRP A 61 -9.49 10.93 -2.27
CA TRP A 61 -8.33 11.76 -1.90
C TRP A 61 -7.46 11.10 -0.83
N ALA A 62 -8.06 10.41 0.14
CA ALA A 62 -7.32 9.61 1.12
C ALA A 62 -6.52 8.48 0.45
N LEU A 63 -7.07 7.82 -0.59
CA LEU A 63 -6.33 6.81 -1.35
C LEU A 63 -5.11 7.42 -2.08
N PHE A 64 -5.29 8.55 -2.76
CA PHE A 64 -4.17 9.24 -3.41
C PHE A 64 -3.13 9.72 -2.39
N GLY A 65 -3.59 10.31 -1.28
CA GLY A 65 -2.76 10.75 -0.16
C GLY A 65 -1.95 9.61 0.43
N ALA A 66 -2.56 8.44 0.63
CA ALA A 66 -1.87 7.26 1.11
C ALA A 66 -0.80 6.75 0.14
N ILE A 67 -1.06 6.73 -1.17
CA ILE A 67 -0.06 6.30 -2.16
C ILE A 67 1.13 7.27 -2.18
N ILE A 68 0.83 8.58 -2.20
CA ILE A 68 1.84 9.64 -2.20
C ILE A 68 2.64 9.61 -0.89
N GLY A 69 1.97 9.58 0.26
CA GLY A 69 2.58 9.51 1.58
C GLY A 69 3.44 8.27 1.74
N ALA A 70 2.94 7.11 1.30
CA ALA A 70 3.71 5.87 1.30
C ALA A 70 5.00 5.98 0.47
N ARG A 71 5.00 6.78 -0.60
CA ARG A 71 6.19 6.99 -1.42
C ARG A 71 7.16 8.01 -0.84
N PHE A 72 6.70 9.14 -0.35
CA PHE A 72 7.62 10.17 0.18
C PHE A 72 8.18 9.83 1.56
N PHE A 73 7.42 9.09 2.38
CA PHE A 73 7.89 8.65 3.70
C PHE A 73 8.69 7.33 3.66
N THR A 74 9.14 6.86 2.49
CA THR A 74 10.22 5.86 2.42
C THR A 74 11.59 6.49 2.59
N ILE A 75 11.72 7.81 2.34
CA ILE A 75 12.99 8.54 2.44
C ILE A 75 13.59 8.40 3.84
N PRO A 76 12.85 8.62 4.95
CA PRO A 76 13.41 8.44 6.29
C PRO A 76 13.94 7.02 6.55
N ALA A 77 13.32 6.01 5.92
CA ALA A 77 13.70 4.61 6.09
C ALA A 77 14.99 4.23 5.34
N HIS A 78 15.40 5.01 4.33
CA HIS A 78 16.61 4.78 3.53
C HIS A 78 17.70 5.82 3.85
N LEU A 79 17.54 6.61 4.92
CA LEU A 79 18.56 7.59 5.35
C LEU A 79 19.87 6.87 5.68
N GLY A 80 20.90 7.12 4.87
CA GLY A 80 22.23 6.52 5.02
C GLY A 80 22.52 5.38 4.05
N GLU A 81 21.56 4.96 3.22
CA GLU A 81 21.84 4.03 2.13
C GLU A 81 22.59 4.73 0.99
N TYR A 82 23.75 4.18 0.63
CA TYR A 82 24.58 4.74 -0.43
C TYR A 82 23.91 4.52 -1.79
N GLY A 83 23.56 5.61 -2.47
CA GLY A 83 22.93 5.59 -3.79
C GLY A 83 21.42 5.79 -3.80
N TYR A 84 20.75 5.89 -2.64
CA TYR A 84 19.34 6.26 -2.57
C TYR A 84 19.17 7.78 -2.78
N GLY A 85 18.67 8.15 -3.96
CA GLY A 85 18.53 9.55 -4.40
C GLY A 85 17.07 10.00 -4.51
N LEU A 86 16.87 11.26 -4.93
CA LEU A 86 15.54 11.77 -5.28
C LEU A 86 14.93 11.02 -6.47
N ASP A 87 15.76 10.51 -7.38
CA ASP A 87 15.31 9.72 -8.53
C ASP A 87 14.59 8.43 -8.08
N ASP A 88 15.04 7.83 -6.98
CA ASP A 88 14.39 6.66 -6.37
C ASP A 88 13.09 7.02 -5.66
N VAL A 89 12.86 8.28 -5.29
CA VAL A 89 11.60 8.73 -4.69
C VAL A 89 10.55 8.93 -5.77
N PHE A 90 10.92 9.56 -6.88
CA PHE A 90 10.00 9.84 -7.99
C PHE A 90 9.82 8.66 -8.94
N SER A 91 10.66 7.64 -8.87
CA SER A 91 10.39 6.38 -9.55
C SER A 91 9.04 5.79 -9.11
N ILE A 92 8.38 5.05 -9.98
CA ILE A 92 7.14 4.32 -9.66
C ILE A 92 7.48 2.92 -9.12
N THR A 93 8.70 2.46 -9.35
CA THR A 93 9.19 1.15 -8.92
C THR A 93 9.93 1.27 -7.58
N GLY A 94 9.75 0.26 -6.72
CA GLY A 94 10.49 0.14 -5.45
C GLY A 94 9.57 0.07 -4.23
N SER A 95 10.18 0.31 -3.07
CA SER A 95 9.54 0.16 -1.76
C SER A 95 8.53 1.28 -1.45
N TYR A 96 7.53 0.95 -0.64
CA TYR A 96 6.52 1.88 -0.11
C TYR A 96 6.46 1.76 1.41
N SER A 97 6.30 2.87 2.11
CA SER A 97 6.25 2.95 3.56
C SER A 97 4.81 2.78 4.06
N ILE A 98 4.58 1.77 4.91
CA ILE A 98 3.27 1.54 5.53
C ILE A 98 2.85 2.74 6.38
N MET A 99 3.77 3.26 7.22
CA MET A 99 3.52 4.44 8.04
C MET A 99 3.33 5.70 7.19
N GLY A 100 4.03 5.77 6.05
CA GLY A 100 3.79 6.82 5.06
C GLY A 100 2.38 6.79 4.49
N GLY A 101 1.88 5.60 4.16
CA GLY A 101 0.52 5.43 3.67
C GLY A 101 -0.54 5.84 4.69
N MET A 102 -0.35 5.45 5.95
CA MET A 102 -1.26 5.81 7.04
C MET A 102 -1.24 7.29 7.40
N SER A 103 -0.12 7.99 7.19
CA SER A 103 -0.02 9.43 7.47
C SER A 103 -0.49 10.31 6.32
N GLY A 104 -0.45 9.79 5.09
CA GLY A 104 -0.86 10.52 3.89
C GLY A 104 -2.35 10.43 3.57
N GLY A 105 -3.02 9.33 3.93
CA GLY A 105 -4.46 9.13 3.73
C GLY A 105 -5.27 9.40 4.99
#